data_AF-A0A0P7X011-F1
#
_entry.id   AF-A0A0P7X011-F1
#
_cell.length_a   1.000
_cell.length_b   1.000
_cell.length_c   1.000
_cell.angle_alpha   90.00
_cell.angle_beta   90.00
_cell.angle_gamma   90.00
#
_symmetry.space_group_name_H-M   'P 1'
#
loop_
_entity.id
_entity.type
_entity.pdbx_description
1 polymer ?
#
loop_
_entity_poly.entity_id
_entity_poly.type
_entity_poly.pdbx_seq_one_letter_code
_entity_poly.pdbx_strand_id
1 'polypeptide(L)'
;MSVMVSEAESRCGECPIRHRAVCAKCEADELAQLEEIKYYRNYETGQTIAWAGDDLAFVASVVRGVATLSQTLEDGRTQMVGLLLPSDFIGRPSRATSPYDVVAVSEVTLCCFRRKPFQKMMERTPHIGERLLEMTLDELDAAREWMLILGRKTAREKIASLLTIIARRSTTLGVKAQAGPVQIDLPLTREAMADYLGLTLETVSRQISALKREGVIHLDGKRRIVVPDMLRLMEETGDDMDGGMIA
;
A
#
# COMPACT_ATOMS: atom_id res chain seq x y z
N MET A 1 -12.33 14.21 -22.61
CA MET A 1 -11.99 15.30 -21.68
C MET A 1 -12.27 14.80 -20.27
N SER A 2 -11.27 14.17 -19.64
CA SER A 2 -11.37 13.79 -18.23
C SER A 2 -11.15 15.04 -17.39
N VAL A 3 -12.18 15.42 -16.64
CA VAL A 3 -12.09 16.47 -15.63
C VAL A 3 -11.19 15.93 -14.52
N MET A 4 -9.96 16.46 -14.41
CA MET A 4 -9.16 16.30 -13.20
C MET A 4 -9.82 17.13 -12.11
N VAL A 5 -10.73 16.53 -11.35
CA VAL A 5 -11.18 17.10 -10.08
C VAL A 5 -9.96 17.14 -9.17
N SER A 6 -9.65 18.31 -8.62
CA SER A 6 -8.69 18.46 -7.53
C SER A 6 -9.10 17.51 -6.39
N GLU A 7 -8.44 16.36 -6.26
CA GLU A 7 -8.78 15.31 -5.27
C GLU A 7 -8.72 15.83 -3.82
N ALA A 8 -8.04 16.96 -3.61
CA ALA A 8 -8.00 17.72 -2.36
C ALA A 8 -9.37 18.29 -1.91
N GLU A 9 -10.41 18.20 -2.75
CA GLU A 9 -11.78 18.65 -2.45
C GLU A 9 -12.83 17.54 -2.65
N SER A 10 -12.42 16.30 -2.88
CA SER A 10 -13.37 15.20 -3.12
C SER A 10 -14.18 14.90 -1.85
N ARG A 11 -15.52 14.83 -1.98
CA ARG A 11 -16.41 14.45 -0.87
C ARG A 11 -16.18 12.98 -0.52
N CYS A 12 -16.32 12.60 0.76
CA CYS A 12 -16.13 11.23 1.22
C CYS A 12 -16.97 10.19 0.44
N GLY A 13 -18.16 10.56 -0.03
CA GLY A 13 -19.02 9.68 -0.83
C GLY A 13 -18.50 9.37 -2.25
N GLU A 14 -17.64 10.23 -2.81
CA GLU A 14 -17.05 10.09 -4.15
C GLU A 14 -15.57 9.69 -4.09
N CYS A 15 -15.08 9.35 -2.90
CA CYS A 15 -13.67 9.04 -2.68
C CYS A 15 -13.27 7.75 -3.42
N PRO A 16 -12.22 7.78 -4.27
CA PRO A 16 -11.85 6.64 -5.14
C PRO A 16 -11.43 5.40 -4.35
N ILE A 17 -10.87 5.61 -3.14
CA ILE A 17 -10.42 4.53 -2.26
C ILE A 17 -11.51 4.00 -1.32
N ARG A 18 -12.72 4.58 -1.32
CA ARG A 18 -13.77 4.32 -0.30
C ARG A 18 -14.05 2.85 -0.14
N HIS A 19 -14.20 2.11 -1.24
CA HIS A 19 -14.56 0.69 -1.26
C HIS A 19 -13.61 -0.23 -0.44
N ARG A 20 -12.38 0.20 -0.16
CA ARG A 20 -11.38 -0.53 0.65
C ARG A 20 -10.88 0.22 1.87
N ALA A 21 -11.13 1.53 1.97
CA ALA A 21 -10.66 2.36 3.06
C ALA A 21 -11.41 2.09 4.39
N VAL A 22 -10.98 2.77 5.45
CA VAL A 22 -11.62 2.70 6.77
C VAL A 22 -13.10 3.11 6.75
N CYS A 23 -13.49 3.99 5.82
CA CYS A 23 -14.85 4.50 5.67
C CYS A 23 -15.74 3.67 4.72
N ALA A 24 -15.28 2.49 4.29
CA ALA A 24 -15.99 1.64 3.31
C ALA A 24 -17.40 1.28 3.75
N LYS A 25 -17.58 1.04 5.05
CA LYS A 25 -18.86 0.64 5.67
C LYS A 25 -19.66 1.80 6.24
N CYS A 26 -19.22 3.06 6.06
CA CYS A 26 -19.92 4.19 6.64
C CYS A 26 -21.17 4.58 5.84
N GLU A 27 -22.23 4.89 6.57
CA GLU A 27 -23.50 5.42 6.06
C GLU A 27 -23.41 6.93 5.76
N ALA A 28 -24.43 7.49 5.11
CA ALA A 28 -24.38 8.86 4.59
C ALA A 28 -24.15 9.94 5.67
N ASP A 29 -24.77 9.79 6.84
CA ASP A 29 -24.63 10.70 7.98
C ASP A 29 -23.26 10.58 8.64
N GLU A 30 -22.69 9.37 8.71
CA GLU A 30 -21.34 9.12 9.20
C GLU A 30 -20.28 9.66 8.25
N LEU A 31 -20.48 9.55 6.94
CA LEU A 31 -19.61 10.17 5.94
C LEU A 31 -19.62 11.69 6.06
N ALA A 32 -20.77 12.29 6.39
CA ALA A 32 -20.86 13.73 6.67
C ALA A 32 -20.05 14.10 7.93
N GLN A 33 -20.14 13.32 9.00
CA GLN A 33 -19.32 13.52 10.20
C GLN A 33 -17.82 13.37 9.93
N LEU A 34 -17.42 12.39 9.11
CA LEU A 34 -16.04 12.24 8.68
C LEU A 34 -15.56 13.46 7.90
N GLU A 35 -16.39 14.01 7.00
CA GLU A 35 -16.08 15.21 6.23
C GLU A 35 -15.75 16.42 7.13
N GLU A 36 -16.49 16.59 8.23
CA GLU A 36 -16.25 17.69 9.19
C GLU A 36 -14.89 17.61 9.91
N ILE A 37 -14.36 16.41 10.08
CA ILE A 37 -13.11 16.15 10.82
C ILE A 37 -11.93 15.81 9.91
N LYS A 38 -12.19 15.74 8.60
CA LYS A 38 -11.24 15.40 7.55
C LYS A 38 -10.45 16.61 7.09
N TYR A 39 -9.23 16.37 6.64
CA TYR A 39 -8.45 17.31 5.83
C TYR A 39 -7.45 16.53 4.97
N TYR A 40 -7.03 17.10 3.85
CA TYR A 40 -5.98 16.50 3.02
C TYR A 40 -4.60 17.00 3.41
N ARG A 41 -3.59 16.13 3.26
CA ARG A 41 -2.18 16.53 3.27
C ARG A 41 -1.46 15.87 2.11
N ASN A 42 -0.65 16.66 1.41
CA ASN A 42 0.19 16.20 0.32
C ASN A 42 1.65 16.17 0.79
N TYR A 43 2.38 15.17 0.33
CA TYR A 43 3.79 14.97 0.62
C TYR A 43 4.55 14.73 -0.68
N GLU A 44 5.69 15.41 -0.83
CA GLU A 44 6.58 15.22 -1.98
C GLU A 44 7.36 13.91 -1.85
N THR A 45 7.91 13.42 -2.97
CA THR A 45 8.78 12.24 -2.95
C THR A 45 10.00 12.49 -2.07
N GLY A 46 10.26 11.57 -1.13
CA GLY A 46 11.33 11.64 -0.14
C GLY A 46 10.94 12.37 1.14
N GLN A 47 9.75 12.99 1.22
CA GLN A 47 9.32 13.71 2.41
C GLN A 47 8.88 12.74 3.52
N THR A 48 9.35 12.99 4.74
CA THR A 48 8.89 12.27 5.93
C THR A 48 7.47 12.69 6.31
N ILE A 49 6.59 11.71 6.45
CA ILE A 49 5.20 11.84 6.92
C ILE A 49 5.15 11.82 8.46
N ALA A 50 5.90 10.92 9.09
CA ALA A 50 6.04 10.81 10.54
C ALA A 50 7.35 10.09 10.90
N TRP A 51 7.98 10.44 12.02
CA TRP A 51 9.09 9.67 12.59
C TRP A 51 8.59 8.66 13.62
N ALA A 52 9.32 7.57 13.81
CA ALA A 52 9.08 6.65 14.90
C ALA A 52 9.19 7.39 16.24
N GLY A 53 8.17 7.25 17.08
CA GLY A 53 8.06 7.93 18.38
C GLY A 53 7.32 9.27 18.33
N ASP A 54 7.14 9.89 17.15
CA ASP A 54 6.43 11.16 17.04
C ASP A 54 4.95 11.02 17.40
N ASP A 55 4.41 12.07 18.02
CA ASP A 55 2.98 12.23 18.24
C ASP A 55 2.24 12.43 16.90
N LEU A 56 1.44 11.45 16.52
CA LEU A 56 0.51 11.50 15.41
C LEU A 56 -0.84 12.05 15.88
N ALA A 57 -1.05 13.35 15.63
CA ALA A 57 -2.29 14.05 15.96
C ALA A 57 -3.48 13.65 15.07
N PHE A 58 -3.25 12.78 14.08
CA PHE A 58 -4.22 12.32 13.11
C PHE A 58 -4.13 10.81 12.90
N VAL A 59 -5.17 10.26 12.30
CA VAL A 59 -5.12 9.00 11.56
C VAL A 59 -5.39 9.32 10.11
N ALA A 60 -4.94 8.49 9.16
CA ALA A 60 -5.12 8.79 7.75
C ALA A 60 -5.31 7.54 6.90
N SER A 61 -5.89 7.72 5.71
CA SER A 61 -5.78 6.74 4.63
C SER A 61 -4.96 7.33 3.49
N VAL A 62 -4.13 6.51 2.85
CA VAL A 62 -3.44 6.88 1.61
C VAL A 62 -4.47 6.92 0.49
N VAL A 63 -4.66 8.08 -0.14
CA VAL A 63 -5.58 8.25 -1.28
C VAL A 63 -4.86 7.99 -2.59
N ARG A 64 -3.65 8.56 -2.71
CA ARG A 64 -2.79 8.43 -3.88
C ARG A 64 -1.33 8.34 -3.45
N GLY A 65 -0.53 7.68 -4.28
CA GLY A 65 0.89 7.51 -4.05
C GLY A 65 1.19 6.32 -3.15
N VAL A 66 2.45 6.24 -2.75
CA VAL A 66 3.01 5.15 -1.95
C VAL A 66 3.98 5.73 -0.94
N ALA A 67 3.91 5.21 0.28
CA ALA A 67 4.84 5.49 1.36
C ALA A 67 5.43 4.19 1.91
N THR A 68 6.56 4.28 2.59
CA THR A 68 7.23 3.15 3.25
C THR A 68 7.06 3.24 4.74
N LEU A 69 7.01 2.09 5.40
CA LEU A 69 7.21 1.96 6.84
C LEU A 69 8.63 1.43 7.05
N SER A 70 9.44 2.13 7.83
CA SER A 70 10.78 1.69 8.20
C SER A 70 11.02 1.79 9.69
N GLN A 71 11.93 0.95 10.17
CA GLN A 71 12.44 1.02 11.52
C GLN A 71 13.96 1.23 11.48
N THR A 72 14.43 2.16 12.29
CA THR A 72 15.86 2.42 12.49
C THR A 72 16.34 1.69 13.74
N LEU A 73 17.41 0.92 13.60
CA LEU A 73 18.09 0.21 14.70
C LEU A 73 19.02 1.17 15.46
N GLU A 74 19.43 0.78 16.68
CA GLU A 74 20.32 1.58 17.52
C GLU A 74 21.68 1.87 16.86
N ASP A 75 22.15 0.97 15.98
CA ASP A 75 23.39 1.14 15.22
C ASP A 75 23.22 1.95 13.93
N GLY A 76 22.04 2.54 13.71
CA GLY A 76 21.73 3.40 12.57
C GLY A 76 21.32 2.66 11.30
N ARG A 77 21.35 1.31 11.29
CA ARG A 77 20.79 0.55 10.16
C ARG A 77 19.29 0.73 10.09
N THR A 78 18.76 0.88 8.88
CA THR A 78 17.33 0.99 8.62
C THR A 78 16.83 -0.27 7.94
N GLN A 79 15.60 -0.68 8.29
CA GLN A 79 14.90 -1.76 7.61
C GLN A 79 13.52 -1.28 7.19
N MET A 80 13.21 -1.39 5.90
CA MET A 80 11.85 -1.23 5.42
C MET A 80 11.03 -2.45 5.84
N VAL A 81 9.95 -2.23 6.58
CA VAL A 81 9.08 -3.28 7.13
C VAL A 81 7.71 -3.33 6.46
N GLY A 82 7.36 -2.33 5.66
CA GLY A 82 6.09 -2.29 4.97
C GLY A 82 6.01 -1.23 3.88
N LEU A 83 4.99 -1.37 3.04
CA LEU A 83 4.58 -0.41 2.04
C LEU A 83 3.13 -0.02 2.30
N LEU A 84 2.86 1.28 2.27
CA LEU A 84 1.54 1.86 2.33
C LEU A 84 1.12 2.24 0.91
N LEU A 85 0.07 1.58 0.43
CA LEU A 85 -0.56 1.75 -0.87
C LEU A 85 -1.92 2.44 -0.70
N PRO A 86 -2.58 2.89 -1.79
CA PRO A 86 -3.92 3.46 -1.70
C PRO A 86 -4.88 2.55 -0.92
N SER A 87 -5.72 3.17 -0.10
CA SER A 87 -6.62 2.56 0.92
C SER A 87 -5.95 2.10 2.21
N ASP A 88 -4.63 1.99 2.30
CA ASP A 88 -3.96 1.59 3.54
C ASP A 88 -4.12 2.68 4.62
N PHE A 89 -4.19 2.24 5.89
CA PHE A 89 -4.46 3.09 7.04
C PHE A 89 -3.18 3.41 7.81
N ILE A 90 -3.03 4.66 8.23
CA ILE A 90 -1.89 5.19 8.97
C ILE A 90 -2.35 5.64 10.35
N GLY A 91 -1.60 5.22 11.37
CA GLY A 91 -1.83 5.58 12.76
C GLY A 91 -2.73 4.61 13.50
N ARG A 92 -2.89 4.86 14.80
CA ARG A 92 -3.71 4.02 15.68
C ARG A 92 -4.63 4.93 16.50
N PRO A 93 -5.96 4.77 16.44
CA PRO A 93 -6.87 5.68 17.16
C PRO A 93 -6.57 5.76 18.66
N SER A 94 -6.20 4.64 19.27
CA SER A 94 -5.91 4.49 20.70
C SER A 94 -4.45 4.73 21.11
N ARG A 95 -3.52 4.93 20.16
CA ARG A 95 -2.09 5.18 20.46
C ARG A 95 -1.64 6.46 19.74
N ALA A 96 -1.17 7.42 20.51
CA ALA A 96 -0.80 8.72 19.98
C ALA A 96 0.48 8.71 19.12
N THR A 97 1.39 7.76 19.33
CA THR A 97 2.70 7.77 18.67
C THR A 97 2.78 6.86 17.46
N SER A 98 3.57 7.28 16.46
CA SER A 98 3.93 6.43 15.32
C SER A 98 4.94 5.36 15.75
N PRO A 99 4.73 4.06 15.44
CA PRO A 99 5.72 3.03 15.71
C PRO A 99 6.85 2.97 14.67
N TYR A 100 6.67 3.60 13.51
CA TYR A 100 7.59 3.51 12.38
C TYR A 100 7.89 4.90 11.82
N ASP A 101 9.03 5.01 11.15
CA ASP A 101 9.30 6.08 10.22
C ASP A 101 8.44 5.87 8.98
N VAL A 102 7.73 6.91 8.56
CA VAL A 102 6.84 6.89 7.40
C VAL A 102 7.36 7.89 6.39
N VAL A 103 7.77 7.43 5.21
CA VAL A 103 8.39 8.29 4.17
C VAL A 103 7.68 8.09 2.85
N ALA A 104 7.35 9.19 2.17
CA ALA A 104 6.73 9.15 0.86
C ALA A 104 7.76 8.72 -0.20
N VAL A 105 7.51 7.65 -0.95
CA VAL A 105 8.38 7.19 -2.07
C VAL A 105 7.88 7.65 -3.44
N SER A 106 6.72 8.28 -3.46
CA SER A 106 6.16 9.04 -4.58
C SER A 106 5.46 10.27 -4.01
N GLU A 107 4.86 11.09 -4.86
CA GLU A 107 3.91 12.10 -4.39
C GLU A 107 2.73 11.40 -3.71
N VAL A 108 2.51 11.69 -2.42
CA VAL A 108 1.49 11.04 -1.59
C VAL A 108 0.42 12.05 -1.21
N THR A 109 -0.84 11.65 -1.36
CA THR A 109 -1.99 12.37 -0.82
C THR A 109 -2.63 11.54 0.27
N LEU A 110 -2.70 12.10 1.48
CA LEU A 110 -3.36 11.50 2.63
C LEU A 110 -4.72 12.18 2.86
N CYS A 111 -5.74 11.37 3.10
CA CYS A 111 -6.98 11.79 3.73
C CYS A 111 -6.82 11.62 5.24
N CYS A 112 -6.56 12.71 5.95
CA CYS A 112 -6.34 12.71 7.39
C CYS A 112 -7.65 13.00 8.14
N PHE A 113 -7.85 12.32 9.26
CA PHE A 113 -8.89 12.63 10.25
C PHE A 113 -8.23 13.06 11.55
N ARG A 114 -8.73 14.14 12.17
CA ARG A 114 -8.28 14.56 13.49
C ARG A 114 -8.49 13.40 14.48
N ARG A 115 -7.43 12.97 15.19
CA ARG A 115 -7.45 11.72 15.96
C ARG A 115 -8.52 11.69 17.05
N LYS A 116 -8.62 12.76 17.87
CA LYS A 116 -9.58 12.82 18.98
C LYS A 116 -11.05 12.77 18.49
N PRO A 117 -11.47 13.58 17.49
CA PRO A 117 -12.80 13.44 16.91
C PRO A 117 -13.06 12.06 16.28
N PHE A 118 -12.10 11.52 15.55
CA PHE A 118 -12.23 10.18 14.94
C PHE A 118 -12.43 9.10 16.00
N GLN A 119 -11.66 9.15 17.10
CA GLN A 119 -11.83 8.23 18.23
C GLN A 119 -13.22 8.33 18.86
N LYS A 120 -13.76 9.54 19.05
CA LYS A 120 -15.14 9.73 19.55
C LYS A 120 -16.20 9.20 18.58
N MET A 121 -15.96 9.30 17.28
CA MET A 121 -16.86 8.77 16.27
C MET A 121 -16.88 7.24 16.30
N MET A 122 -15.72 6.60 16.48
CA MET A 122 -15.62 5.13 16.61
C MET A 122 -16.44 4.58 17.78
N GLU A 123 -16.51 5.31 18.90
CA GLU A 123 -17.34 4.92 20.06
C GLU A 123 -18.84 4.84 19.73
N ARG A 124 -19.29 5.56 18.69
CA ARG A 124 -20.69 5.65 18.26
C ARG A 124 -20.98 4.86 16.98
N THR A 125 -19.94 4.39 16.30
CA THR A 125 -20.00 3.83 14.95
C THR A 125 -19.25 2.49 14.91
N PRO A 126 -19.85 1.40 15.42
CA PRO A 126 -19.14 0.13 15.67
C PRO A 126 -18.50 -0.49 14.42
N HIS A 127 -19.12 -0.38 13.25
CA HIS A 127 -18.59 -0.93 12.00
C HIS A 127 -17.32 -0.24 11.50
N ILE A 128 -16.99 0.97 11.97
CA ILE A 128 -15.65 1.56 11.76
C ILE A 128 -14.60 0.75 12.52
N GLY A 129 -14.90 0.38 13.77
CA GLY A 129 -14.04 -0.46 14.58
C GLY A 129 -13.88 -1.86 13.98
N GLU A 130 -14.97 -2.47 13.52
CA GLU A 130 -14.93 -3.76 12.81
C GLU A 130 -14.10 -3.68 11.53
N ARG A 131 -14.28 -2.61 10.74
CA ARG A 131 -13.48 -2.40 9.52
C ARG A 131 -11.99 -2.24 9.83
N LEU A 132 -11.63 -1.50 10.88
CA LEU A 132 -10.24 -1.38 11.32
C LEU A 132 -9.66 -2.72 11.76
N LEU A 133 -10.45 -3.57 12.42
CA LEU A 133 -10.02 -4.91 12.81
C LEU A 133 -9.76 -5.78 11.57
N GLU A 134 -10.67 -5.78 10.59
CA GLU A 134 -10.47 -6.48 9.31
C GLU A 134 -9.18 -6.01 8.63
N MET A 135 -8.99 -4.70 8.49
CA MET A 135 -7.77 -4.13 7.89
C MET A 135 -6.50 -4.53 8.65
N THR A 136 -6.56 -4.60 9.97
CA THR A 136 -5.42 -5.00 10.82
C THR A 136 -5.10 -6.49 10.65
N LEU A 137 -6.12 -7.34 10.51
CA LEU A 137 -5.94 -8.77 10.24
C LEU A 137 -5.38 -9.00 8.83
N ASP A 138 -5.88 -8.27 7.83
CA ASP A 138 -5.34 -8.29 6.46
C ASP A 138 -3.85 -7.88 6.44
N GLU A 139 -3.47 -6.84 7.21
CA GLU A 139 -2.08 -6.38 7.34
C GLU A 139 -1.20 -7.42 8.07
N LEU A 140 -1.74 -8.10 9.09
CA LEU A 140 -1.04 -9.16 9.81
C LEU A 140 -0.76 -10.37 8.92
N ASP A 141 -1.74 -10.77 8.11
CA ASP A 141 -1.58 -11.90 7.18
C ASP A 141 -0.61 -11.54 6.06
N ALA A 142 -0.68 -10.32 5.53
CA ALA A 142 0.32 -9.81 4.59
C ALA A 142 1.74 -9.79 5.19
N ALA A 143 1.89 -9.40 6.46
CA ALA A 143 3.18 -9.43 7.15
C ALA A 143 3.72 -10.86 7.31
N ARG A 144 2.85 -11.83 7.58
CA ARG A 144 3.23 -13.26 7.66
C ARG A 144 3.65 -13.83 6.32
N GLU A 145 2.94 -13.50 5.25
CA GLU A 145 3.32 -13.83 3.88
C GLU A 145 4.68 -13.21 3.54
N TRP A 146 4.90 -11.95 3.91
CA TRP A 146 6.17 -11.26 3.68
C TRP A 146 7.35 -11.94 4.40
N MET A 147 7.15 -12.47 5.60
CA MET A 147 8.18 -13.26 6.29
C MET A 147 8.59 -14.51 5.49
N LEU A 148 7.64 -15.20 4.86
CA LEU A 148 7.92 -16.36 4.00
C LEU A 148 8.68 -15.95 2.74
N ILE A 149 8.22 -14.88 2.07
CA ILE A 149 8.87 -14.30 0.89
C ILE A 149 10.33 -13.98 1.21
N LEU A 150 10.59 -13.25 2.30
CA LEU A 150 11.94 -12.84 2.66
C LEU A 150 12.83 -14.01 3.08
N GLY A 151 12.28 -15.01 3.78
CA GLY A 151 13.05 -16.09 4.39
C GLY A 151 13.28 -17.34 3.53
N ARG A 152 12.47 -17.56 2.47
CA ARG A 152 12.52 -18.80 1.68
C ARG A 152 12.53 -18.61 0.17
N LYS A 153 11.94 -17.53 -0.35
CA LYS A 153 11.86 -17.33 -1.81
C LYS A 153 13.20 -16.90 -2.41
N THR A 154 13.45 -17.36 -3.64
CA THR A 154 14.61 -16.92 -4.43
C THR A 154 14.49 -15.45 -4.82
N ALA A 155 15.58 -14.82 -5.26
CA ALA A 155 15.55 -13.41 -5.67
C ALA A 155 14.54 -13.12 -6.79
N ARG A 156 14.34 -14.09 -7.70
CA ARG A 156 13.36 -13.98 -8.79
C ARG A 156 11.94 -14.04 -8.24
N GLU A 157 11.65 -15.05 -7.42
CA GLU A 157 10.35 -15.25 -6.78
C GLU A 157 9.96 -14.07 -5.87
N LYS A 158 10.91 -13.49 -5.13
CA LYS A 158 10.69 -12.27 -4.34
C LYS A 158 10.19 -11.11 -5.19
N ILE A 159 10.81 -10.89 -6.35
CA ILE A 159 10.45 -9.80 -7.27
C ILE A 159 9.10 -10.08 -7.93
N ALA A 160 8.86 -11.32 -8.38
CA ALA A 160 7.56 -11.71 -8.93
C ALA A 160 6.43 -11.55 -7.89
N SER A 161 6.68 -11.92 -6.64
CA SER A 161 5.73 -11.78 -5.53
C SER A 161 5.39 -10.32 -5.27
N LEU A 162 6.40 -9.44 -5.21
CA LEU A 162 6.20 -7.99 -5.06
C LEU A 162 5.34 -7.42 -6.20
N LEU A 163 5.66 -7.76 -7.45
CA LEU A 163 4.90 -7.27 -8.60
C LEU A 163 3.45 -7.77 -8.57
N THR A 164 3.23 -9.04 -8.19
CA THR A 164 1.90 -9.63 -8.05
C THR A 164 1.07 -8.92 -6.98
N ILE A 165 1.66 -8.64 -5.81
CA ILE A 165 0.98 -7.94 -4.70
C ILE A 165 0.59 -6.53 -5.10
N ILE A 166 1.48 -5.79 -5.78
CA ILE A 166 1.17 -4.44 -6.25
C ILE A 166 0.09 -4.50 -7.33
N ALA A 167 0.15 -5.43 -8.28
CA ALA A 167 -0.87 -5.60 -9.31
C ALA A 167 -2.28 -5.84 -8.74
N ARG A 168 -2.38 -6.72 -7.73
CA ARG A 168 -3.65 -7.04 -7.04
C ARG A 168 -4.21 -5.85 -6.27
N ARG A 169 -3.36 -4.98 -5.75
CA ARG A 169 -3.79 -3.77 -5.02
C ARG A 169 -4.11 -2.59 -5.94
N SER A 170 -3.44 -2.48 -7.09
CA SER A 170 -3.71 -1.45 -8.10
C SER A 170 -4.99 -1.70 -8.91
N THR A 171 -5.43 -2.95 -9.02
CA THR A 171 -6.69 -3.29 -9.68
C THR A 171 -7.87 -3.06 -8.73
N THR A 172 -8.55 -1.93 -8.91
CA THR A 172 -9.76 -1.52 -8.16
C THR A 172 -10.99 -2.42 -8.42
N LEU A 173 -10.83 -3.42 -9.28
CA LEU A 173 -11.88 -4.33 -9.73
C LEU A 173 -11.50 -5.71 -9.25
N GLY A 174 -12.33 -6.26 -8.37
CA GLY A 174 -12.17 -7.59 -7.77
C GLY A 174 -11.70 -8.61 -8.80
N VAL A 175 -10.84 -9.50 -8.33
CA VAL A 175 -10.18 -10.59 -9.07
C VAL A 175 -11.23 -11.49 -9.73
N LYS A 176 -11.76 -11.04 -10.86
CA LYS A 176 -12.02 -11.88 -12.00
C LYS A 176 -10.89 -11.54 -12.93
N ALA A 177 -9.95 -12.47 -13.06
CA ALA A 177 -8.84 -12.43 -14.00
C ALA A 177 -9.30 -11.73 -15.29
N GLN A 178 -8.98 -10.44 -15.43
CA GLN A 178 -9.31 -9.74 -16.65
C GLN A 178 -8.44 -10.40 -17.71
N ALA A 179 -9.08 -10.92 -18.76
CA ALA A 179 -8.38 -11.42 -19.93
C ALA A 179 -7.70 -10.24 -20.62
N GLY A 180 -6.48 -9.90 -20.19
CA GLY A 180 -5.73 -8.77 -20.73
C GLY A 180 -4.57 -8.32 -19.85
N PRO A 181 -3.69 -7.47 -20.42
CA PRO A 181 -2.51 -6.98 -19.73
C PRO A 181 -2.89 -6.09 -18.55
N VAL A 182 -2.26 -6.33 -17.39
CA VAL A 182 -2.40 -5.48 -16.21
C VAL A 182 -1.29 -4.43 -16.19
N GLN A 183 -1.66 -3.17 -15.99
CA GLN A 183 -0.70 -2.09 -15.82
C GLN A 183 -0.50 -1.80 -14.34
N ILE A 184 0.77 -1.76 -13.94
CA ILE A 184 1.21 -1.46 -12.59
C ILE A 184 2.04 -0.20 -12.65
N ASP A 185 1.63 0.83 -11.94
CA ASP A 185 2.53 1.93 -11.62
C ASP A 185 3.34 1.52 -10.39
N LEU A 186 4.64 1.25 -10.60
CA LEU A 186 5.60 0.90 -9.57
C LEU A 186 6.40 2.15 -9.17
N PRO A 187 5.97 2.89 -8.13
CA PRO A 187 6.67 4.10 -7.70
C PRO A 187 8.02 3.80 -7.02
N LEU A 188 8.30 2.54 -6.71
CA LEU A 188 9.56 2.12 -6.08
C LEU A 188 10.72 2.19 -7.07
N THR A 189 11.81 2.79 -6.62
CA THR A 189 13.10 2.68 -7.30
C THR A 189 13.67 1.27 -7.13
N ARG A 190 14.70 0.93 -7.92
CA ARG A 190 15.37 -0.37 -7.79
C ARG A 190 16.07 -0.49 -6.44
N GLU A 191 16.54 0.63 -5.89
CA GLU A 191 17.10 0.75 -4.55
C GLU A 191 16.04 0.47 -3.49
N ALA A 192 14.87 1.11 -3.58
CA ALA A 192 13.78 0.86 -2.63
C ALA A 192 13.29 -0.59 -2.68
N MET A 193 13.24 -1.20 -3.86
CA MET A 193 12.95 -2.64 -4.00
C MET A 193 14.03 -3.52 -3.37
N ALA A 194 15.30 -3.14 -3.50
CA ALA A 194 16.42 -3.88 -2.91
C ALA A 194 16.32 -3.88 -1.38
N ASP A 195 16.09 -2.70 -0.80
CA ASP A 195 15.90 -2.50 0.64
C ASP A 195 14.68 -3.28 1.15
N TYR A 196 13.58 -3.27 0.40
CA TYR A 196 12.34 -3.94 0.80
C TYR A 196 12.40 -5.47 0.71
N LEU A 197 13.13 -6.02 -0.26
CA LEU A 197 13.21 -7.46 -0.51
C LEU A 197 14.44 -8.13 0.13
N GLY A 198 15.31 -7.33 0.77
CA GLY A 198 16.59 -7.81 1.30
C GLY A 198 17.49 -8.34 0.18
N LEU A 199 17.54 -7.63 -0.95
CA LEU A 199 18.34 -7.94 -2.13
C LEU A 199 19.37 -6.84 -2.39
N THR A 200 20.33 -7.08 -3.27
CA THR A 200 21.18 -6.00 -3.79
C THR A 200 20.50 -5.29 -4.97
N LEU A 201 20.79 -4.00 -5.15
CA LEU A 201 20.35 -3.21 -6.32
C LEU A 201 20.66 -3.91 -7.65
N GLU A 202 21.86 -4.49 -7.76
CA GLU A 202 22.29 -5.26 -8.92
C GLU A 202 21.40 -6.49 -9.15
N THR A 203 21.08 -7.22 -8.08
CA THR A 203 20.22 -8.41 -8.16
C THR A 203 18.82 -8.02 -8.62
N VAL A 204 18.22 -6.96 -8.05
CA VAL A 204 16.91 -6.46 -8.50
C VAL A 204 16.95 -6.11 -9.99
N SER A 205 17.96 -5.35 -10.40
CA SER A 205 18.12 -4.92 -11.80
C SER A 205 18.28 -6.11 -12.75
N ARG A 206 19.06 -7.13 -12.36
CA ARG A 206 19.27 -8.37 -13.13
C ARG A 206 17.98 -9.15 -13.30
N GLN A 207 17.23 -9.37 -12.23
CA GLN A 207 16.00 -10.16 -12.28
C GLN A 207 14.88 -9.47 -13.06
N ILE A 208 14.73 -8.15 -12.89
CA ILE A 208 13.79 -7.37 -13.71
C ILE A 208 14.14 -7.46 -15.20
N SER A 209 15.43 -7.37 -15.53
CA SER A 209 15.88 -7.50 -16.92
C SER A 209 15.63 -8.90 -17.47
N ALA A 210 15.73 -9.94 -16.64
CA ALA A 210 15.40 -11.32 -17.00
C ALA A 210 13.90 -11.49 -17.27
N LEU A 211 13.04 -11.08 -16.33
CA LEU A 211 11.57 -11.11 -16.49
C LEU A 211 11.13 -10.34 -17.75
N LYS A 212 11.77 -9.20 -18.04
CA LYS A 212 11.53 -8.44 -19.27
C LYS A 212 11.92 -9.21 -20.52
N ARG A 213 13.14 -9.78 -20.55
CA ARG A 213 13.66 -10.54 -21.70
C ARG A 213 12.80 -11.74 -22.02
N GLU A 214 12.25 -12.38 -21.01
CA GLU A 214 11.39 -13.54 -21.13
C GLU A 214 9.93 -13.18 -21.43
N GLY A 215 9.57 -11.88 -21.42
CA GLY A 215 8.23 -11.40 -21.71
C GLY A 215 7.21 -11.64 -20.59
N VAL A 216 7.67 -11.92 -19.36
CA VAL A 216 6.79 -11.97 -18.19
C VAL A 216 6.29 -10.56 -17.85
N ILE A 217 7.13 -9.55 -18.07
CA ILE A 217 6.79 -8.14 -17.92
C ILE A 217 7.29 -7.32 -19.10
N HIS A 218 6.67 -6.17 -19.32
CA HIS A 218 7.21 -5.08 -20.14
C HIS A 218 7.39 -3.83 -19.29
N LEU A 219 8.39 -3.03 -19.66
CA LEU A 219 8.65 -1.74 -19.02
C LEU A 219 8.15 -0.64 -19.95
N ASP A 220 7.22 0.18 -19.47
CA ASP A 220 6.75 1.40 -20.13
C ASP A 220 7.31 2.61 -19.39
N GLY A 221 8.36 3.21 -19.94
CA GLY A 221 9.12 4.26 -19.26
C GLY A 221 9.86 3.75 -17.99
N LYS A 222 9.94 4.62 -16.97
CA LYS A 222 10.76 4.35 -15.77
C LYS A 222 10.02 3.62 -14.65
N ARG A 223 8.72 3.87 -14.50
CA ARG A 223 7.93 3.44 -13.33
C ARG A 223 6.75 2.54 -13.69
N ARG A 224 6.35 2.45 -14.96
CA ARG A 224 5.22 1.61 -15.34
C ARG A 224 5.69 0.24 -15.81
N ILE A 225 5.06 -0.78 -15.24
CA ILE A 225 5.26 -2.18 -15.60
C ILE A 225 3.95 -2.70 -16.18
N VAL A 226 4.03 -3.31 -17.34
CA VAL A 226 2.90 -4.00 -17.96
C VAL A 226 3.12 -5.49 -17.77
N VAL A 227 2.16 -6.18 -17.17
CA VAL A 227 2.14 -7.63 -17.01
C VAL A 227 1.19 -8.19 -18.06
N PRO A 228 1.69 -8.82 -19.15
CA PRO A 228 0.84 -9.33 -20.23
C PRO A 228 -0.11 -10.42 -19.77
N ASP A 229 0.37 -11.26 -18.84
CA ASP A 229 -0.34 -12.41 -18.31
C ASP A 229 -0.05 -12.51 -16.80
N MET A 230 -1.09 -12.27 -16.00
CA MET A 230 -0.99 -12.35 -14.54
C MET A 230 -0.77 -13.79 -14.05
N LEU A 231 -1.28 -14.80 -14.75
CA LEU A 231 -1.07 -16.20 -14.36
C LEU A 231 0.40 -16.55 -14.53
N ARG A 232 0.99 -16.16 -15.65
CA ARG A 232 2.43 -16.35 -15.89
C ARG A 232 3.28 -15.64 -14.83
N LEU A 233 2.94 -14.41 -14.43
CA LEU A 233 3.66 -13.73 -13.34
C LEU A 233 3.50 -14.46 -11.99
N MET A 234 2.33 -15.04 -11.74
CA MET A 234 2.07 -15.83 -10.54
C MET A 234 2.86 -17.14 -10.51
N GLU A 235 3.07 -17.81 -11.65
CA GLU A 235 3.94 -19.00 -11.70
C GLU A 235 5.38 -18.67 -11.27
N GLU A 236 5.84 -17.45 -11.55
CA GLU A 236 7.17 -16.99 -11.16
C GLU A 236 7.31 -16.71 -9.65
N THR A 237 6.22 -16.70 -8.87
CA THR A 237 6.29 -16.52 -7.41
C THR A 237 6.75 -17.77 -6.68
N GLY A 238 6.77 -18.93 -7.34
CA GLY A 238 7.16 -20.21 -6.74
C GLY A 238 6.17 -20.72 -5.69
N ASP A 239 4.92 -20.26 -5.71
CA ASP A 239 3.87 -20.81 -4.86
C ASP A 239 3.44 -22.17 -5.44
N ASP A 240 3.70 -23.25 -4.72
CA ASP A 240 3.21 -24.59 -5.09
C ASP A 240 1.68 -24.54 -5.18
N MET A 241 1.12 -24.99 -6.30
CA MET A 241 -0.32 -24.96 -6.63
C MET A 241 -1.24 -25.80 -5.70
N ASP A 242 -0.75 -26.21 -4.53
CA ASP A 242 -1.40 -27.17 -3.62
C ASP A 242 -2.00 -26.56 -2.33
N GLY A 243 -2.06 -25.24 -2.16
CA GLY A 243 -2.47 -24.68 -0.86
C GLY A 243 -3.09 -23.29 -0.83
N GLY A 244 -4.29 -23.14 -1.42
CA GLY A 244 -5.24 -22.08 -1.06
C GLY A 244 -5.36 -20.94 -2.07
N MET A 245 -6.50 -20.89 -2.76
CA MET A 245 -6.92 -19.68 -3.48
C MET A 245 -6.98 -18.50 -2.51
N ILE A 246 -6.25 -17.44 -2.86
CA ILE A 246 -6.06 -16.22 -2.08
C ILE A 246 -7.29 -15.31 -2.29
N ALA A 247 -7.90 -14.88 -1.18
CA ALA A 247 -8.95 -13.85 -1.14
C ALA A 247 -8.35 -12.44 -1.12
#